data_AF-A0A936V6N5-F1
#
_entry.id   AF-A0A936V6N5-F1
#
_cell.length_a   1.000
_cell.length_b   1.000
_cell.length_c   1.000
_cell.angle_alpha   90.00
_cell.angle_beta   90.00
_cell.angle_gamma   90.00
#
_symmetry.space_group_name_H-M   'P 1'
#
loop_
_entity.id
_entity.type
_entity.pdbx_description
1 polymer ?
#
loop_
_entity_poly.entity_id
_entity_poly.type
_entity_poly.pdbx_seq_one_letter_code
_entity_poly.pdbx_strand_id
1 'polypeptide(L)'
;MKKIILALSVSLAAANASADVGGFIGITYVFGANAGAGITLQATSTRREDRAIAAAGVSLYPFGPSPKFGIPVGVGYQGNNAAGIVSYDFLMQGFAISGGYVNTRDGDNNKYIPPPPPPPPPPPPPPS
;
A
#
# COMPACT_ATOMS: atom_id res chain seq x y z
N MET A 1 -27.28 31.86 -1.58
CA MET A 1 -26.78 30.97 -0.52
C MET A 1 -27.53 29.64 -0.60
N LYS A 2 -26.93 28.59 -1.17
CA LYS A 2 -27.55 27.26 -1.31
C LYS A 2 -26.70 26.25 -0.53
N LYS A 3 -27.23 25.80 0.60
CA LYS A 3 -26.60 24.83 1.49
C LYS A 3 -26.79 23.44 0.86
N ILE A 4 -25.71 22.83 0.38
CA ILE A 4 -25.70 21.40 0.04
C ILE A 4 -25.02 20.72 1.22
N ILE A 5 -25.84 20.29 2.18
CA ILE A 5 -25.44 19.37 3.23
C ILE A 5 -25.42 18.00 2.56
N LEU A 6 -24.25 17.56 2.09
CA LEU A 6 -24.05 16.21 1.60
C LEU A 6 -23.95 15.30 2.83
N ALA A 7 -24.96 14.44 2.99
CA ALA A 7 -25.14 13.57 4.15
C ALA A 7 -23.93 12.64 4.35
N LEU A 8 -23.27 12.80 5.49
CA LEU A 8 -22.39 11.79 6.08
C LEU A 8 -23.24 10.58 6.46
N SER A 9 -23.35 9.61 5.57
CA SER A 9 -23.77 8.25 5.89
C SER A 9 -22.72 7.28 5.35
N VAL A 10 -21.48 7.42 5.84
CA VAL A 10 -20.49 6.34 5.76
C VAL A 10 -20.68 5.51 7.01
N SER A 11 -21.44 4.43 6.85
CA SER A 11 -21.62 3.38 7.84
C SER A 11 -20.25 2.94 8.34
N LEU A 12 -20.00 3.21 9.63
CA LEU A 12 -18.80 2.83 10.37
C LEU A 12 -18.82 1.32 10.65
N ALA A 13 -18.89 0.51 9.60
CA ALA A 13 -18.88 -0.96 9.65
C ALA A 13 -17.54 -1.48 9.14
N ALA A 14 -16.47 -1.07 9.82
CA ALA A 14 -15.18 -1.76 9.77
C ALA A 14 -14.49 -1.66 11.13
N ALA A 15 -15.26 -1.81 12.20
CA ALA A 15 -14.69 -2.13 13.50
C ALA A 15 -14.07 -3.54 13.41
N ASN A 16 -12.78 -3.65 13.73
CA ASN A 16 -12.05 -4.91 13.93
C ASN A 16 -11.53 -5.65 12.69
N ALA A 17 -10.95 -4.94 11.73
CA ALA A 17 -9.85 -5.52 10.97
C ALA A 17 -8.55 -4.99 11.57
N SER A 18 -7.98 -5.71 12.56
CA SER A 18 -6.54 -5.62 12.86
C SER A 18 -5.80 -6.12 11.64
N ALA A 19 -5.81 -5.31 10.60
CA ALA A 19 -5.23 -5.65 9.34
C ALA A 19 -3.78 -5.21 9.39
N ASP A 20 -2.91 -6.18 9.15
CA ASP A 20 -1.49 -6.01 8.89
C ASP A 20 -1.31 -4.72 8.09
N VAL A 21 -0.73 -3.69 8.71
CA VAL A 21 -0.64 -2.36 8.10
C VAL A 21 0.25 -2.49 6.88
N GLY A 22 -0.27 -2.12 5.71
CA GLY A 22 0.49 -2.13 4.47
C GLY A 22 1.28 -0.85 4.32
N GLY A 23 2.49 -0.96 3.80
CA GLY A 23 3.26 0.19 3.34
C GLY A 23 3.00 0.42 1.87
N PHE A 24 2.61 1.64 1.50
CA PHE A 24 2.50 2.11 0.13
C PHE A 24 3.60 3.12 -0.15
N ILE A 25 4.35 2.89 -1.23
CA ILE A 25 5.29 3.86 -1.78
C ILE A 25 4.97 4.02 -3.26
N GLY A 26 4.82 5.27 -3.70
CA GLY A 26 4.36 5.53 -5.05
C GLY A 26 4.61 6.94 -5.53
N ILE A 27 4.15 7.16 -6.76
CA ILE A 27 4.08 8.47 -7.40
C ILE A 27 2.69 9.02 -7.12
N THR A 28 2.60 10.31 -6.84
CA THR A 28 1.34 11.03 -6.64
C THR A 28 1.27 12.23 -7.59
N TYR A 29 0.07 12.59 -7.99
CA TYR A 29 -0.22 13.82 -8.70
C TYR A 29 -1.41 14.50 -8.04
N VAL A 30 -1.19 15.72 -7.54
CA VAL A 30 -2.26 16.56 -7.00
C VAL A 30 -2.84 17.45 -8.11
N PHE A 31 -4.15 17.63 -8.09
CA PHE A 31 -4.90 18.53 -8.96
C PHE A 31 -5.33 19.77 -8.19
N GLY A 32 -5.41 20.91 -8.89
CA GLY A 32 -5.90 22.17 -8.33
C GLY A 32 -4.89 23.31 -8.47
N ALA A 33 -5.01 24.33 -7.61
CA ALA A 33 -4.13 25.50 -7.63
C ALA A 33 -2.66 25.15 -7.35
N ASN A 34 -2.43 24.06 -6.60
CA ASN A 34 -1.09 23.55 -6.28
C ASN A 34 -0.74 22.30 -7.11
N ALA A 35 -1.23 22.20 -8.36
CA ALA A 35 -1.04 21.00 -9.16
C ALA A 35 0.44 20.62 -9.29
N GLY A 36 0.76 19.34 -9.12
CA GLY A 36 2.15 18.89 -9.11
C GLY A 36 2.30 17.38 -9.02
N ALA A 37 3.35 16.89 -9.68
CA ALA A 37 3.80 15.51 -9.53
C ALA A 37 4.76 15.40 -8.33
N GLY A 38 4.67 14.29 -7.62
CA GLY A 38 5.45 14.04 -6.42
C GLY A 38 5.57 12.56 -6.10
N ILE A 39 6.23 12.29 -4.98
CA ILE A 39 6.33 10.96 -4.37
C ILE A 39 5.48 10.92 -3.11
N THR A 40 4.95 9.75 -2.77
CA THR A 40 4.12 9.57 -1.58
C THR A 40 4.46 8.28 -0.86
N LEU A 41 4.35 8.35 0.46
CA LEU A 41 4.46 7.25 1.40
C LEU A 41 3.19 7.22 2.22
N GLN A 42 2.41 6.14 2.12
CA GLN A 42 1.14 6.02 2.84
C GLN A 42 1.07 4.71 3.60
N ALA A 43 0.47 4.76 4.77
CA ALA A 43 0.06 3.58 5.51
C ALA A 43 -1.35 3.21 5.07
N THR A 44 -1.55 1.94 4.70
CA THR A 44 -2.86 1.43 4.30
C THR A 44 -3.52 0.68 5.45
N SER A 45 -4.84 0.78 5.54
CA SER A 45 -5.65 0.14 6.57
C SER A 45 -5.61 -1.38 6.49
N THR A 46 -5.15 -1.97 5.38
CA THR A 46 -4.92 -3.41 5.24
C THR A 46 -3.86 -3.73 4.20
N ARG A 47 -3.25 -4.91 4.33
CA ARG A 47 -2.31 -5.54 3.38
C ARG A 47 -2.96 -6.65 2.54
N ARG A 48 -4.29 -6.84 2.62
CA ARG A 48 -4.99 -7.89 1.86
C ARG A 48 -5.26 -7.46 0.42
N GLU A 49 -4.92 -8.33 -0.51
CA GLU A 49 -5.17 -8.17 -1.95
C GLU A 49 -6.67 -8.16 -2.28
N ASP A 50 -7.02 -7.51 -3.39
CA ASP A 50 -8.37 -7.36 -3.96
C ASP A 50 -9.40 -6.66 -3.07
N ARG A 51 -8.95 -5.75 -2.20
CA ARG A 51 -9.82 -5.00 -1.29
C ARG A 51 -9.66 -3.49 -1.42
N ALA A 52 -10.75 -2.80 -1.10
CA ALA A 52 -10.72 -1.38 -0.84
C ALA A 52 -9.89 -1.11 0.42
N ILE A 53 -8.91 -0.22 0.30
CA ILE A 53 -8.01 0.22 1.37
C ILE A 53 -8.31 1.67 1.71
N ALA A 54 -8.27 2.03 2.99
CA ALA A 54 -8.08 3.42 3.39
C ALA A 54 -6.58 3.67 3.52
N ALA A 55 -6.11 4.86 3.14
CA ALA A 55 -4.71 5.21 3.18
C ALA A 55 -4.52 6.62 3.74
N ALA A 56 -3.50 6.78 4.57
CA ALA A 56 -3.09 8.08 5.09
C ALA A 56 -1.57 8.14 5.14
N GLY A 57 -1.00 9.28 4.80
CA GLY A 57 0.44 9.40 4.82
C GLY A 57 0.95 10.79 4.48
N VAL A 58 2.07 10.80 3.77
CA VAL A 58 2.83 11.99 3.45
C VAL A 58 3.24 11.99 1.99
N SER A 59 3.35 13.17 1.40
CA SER A 59 3.81 13.34 0.02
C SER A 59 4.79 14.50 -0.12
N LEU A 60 5.69 14.38 -1.07
CA LEU A 60 6.73 15.35 -1.40
C LEU A 60 6.63 15.71 -2.88
N TYR A 61 6.52 17.00 -3.16
CA TYR A 61 6.35 17.57 -4.49
C TYR A 61 7.57 18.47 -4.79
N PRO A 62 8.71 17.88 -5.19
CA PRO A 62 9.96 18.62 -5.37
C PRO A 62 9.86 19.70 -6.45
N PHE A 63 9.00 19.50 -7.44
CA PHE A 63 8.78 20.39 -8.58
C PHE A 63 7.43 21.14 -8.52
N GLY A 64 6.67 21.00 -7.44
CA GLY A 64 5.37 21.65 -7.27
C GLY A 64 5.47 23.09 -6.73
N PRO A 65 4.39 23.88 -6.85
CA PRO A 65 4.24 25.15 -6.12
C PRO A 65 4.34 24.92 -4.60
N SER A 66 4.74 25.94 -3.84
CA SER A 66 4.69 25.87 -2.37
C SER A 66 3.24 25.69 -1.90
N PRO A 67 2.94 24.74 -1.00
CA PRO A 67 3.85 23.89 -0.23
C PRO A 67 4.35 22.64 -0.99
N LYS A 68 5.65 22.32 -0.80
CA LYS A 68 6.30 21.13 -1.40
C LYS A 68 6.04 19.82 -0.66
N PHE A 69 5.25 19.86 0.41
CA PHE A 69 4.90 18.71 1.23
C PHE A 69 3.37 18.62 1.34
N GLY A 70 2.87 17.41 1.48
CA GLY A 70 1.46 17.11 1.50
C GLY A 70 1.10 16.04 2.52
N ILE A 71 -0.17 16.05 2.94
CA ILE A 71 -0.75 15.05 3.85
C ILE A 71 -1.97 14.46 3.14
N PRO A 72 -1.76 13.43 2.28
CA PRO A 72 -2.83 12.75 1.59
C PRO A 72 -3.56 11.80 2.54
N VAL A 73 -4.88 11.89 2.55
CA VAL A 73 -5.77 10.92 3.17
C VAL A 73 -6.81 10.51 2.14
N GLY A 74 -6.99 9.20 1.96
CA GLY A 74 -7.76 8.69 0.84
C GLY A 74 -8.18 7.25 0.98
N VAL A 75 -8.77 6.78 -0.11
CA VAL A 75 -9.15 5.39 -0.29
C VAL A 75 -8.67 4.90 -1.65
N GLY A 76 -8.36 3.62 -1.73
CA GLY A 76 -7.79 3.03 -2.92
C GLY A 76 -8.17 1.57 -3.06
N TYR A 77 -7.60 0.94 -4.08
CA TYR A 77 -7.71 -0.48 -4.32
C TYR A 77 -6.31 -1.08 -4.44
N GLN A 78 -6.10 -2.17 -3.71
CA GLN A 78 -4.84 -2.91 -3.68
C GLN A 78 -5.00 -4.19 -4.52
N GLY A 79 -4.25 -4.31 -5.61
CA GLY A 79 -4.15 -5.54 -6.42
C GLY A 79 -2.85 -6.31 -6.13
N ASN A 80 -2.43 -7.18 -7.06
CA ASN A 80 -1.16 -7.92 -6.96
C ASN A 80 0.05 -6.97 -6.99
N ASN A 81 0.67 -6.71 -5.84
CA ASN A 81 1.88 -5.89 -5.67
C ASN A 81 1.77 -4.41 -6.07
N ALA A 82 0.59 -3.94 -6.49
CA ALA A 82 0.34 -2.57 -6.87
C ALA A 82 -0.94 -2.04 -6.21
N ALA A 83 -0.97 -0.75 -5.91
CA ALA A 83 -2.19 -0.08 -5.43
C ALA A 83 -2.40 1.25 -6.13
N GLY A 84 -3.68 1.58 -6.35
CA GLY A 84 -4.11 2.90 -6.77
C GLY A 84 -4.92 3.55 -5.66
N ILE A 85 -4.57 4.76 -5.26
CA ILE A 85 -5.22 5.49 -4.16
C ILE A 85 -5.66 6.85 -4.66
N VAL A 86 -6.94 7.16 -4.46
CA VAL A 86 -7.50 8.50 -4.62
C VAL A 86 -7.56 9.14 -3.24
N SER A 87 -6.96 10.31 -3.09
CA SER A 87 -6.79 10.99 -1.82
C SER A 87 -7.11 12.46 -1.91
N TYR A 88 -7.37 13.07 -0.77
CA TYR A 88 -7.40 14.51 -0.63
C TYR A 88 -6.18 14.93 0.19
N ASP A 89 -5.36 15.80 -0.38
CA ASP A 89 -4.18 16.34 0.26
C ASP A 89 -4.57 17.61 1.02
N PHE A 90 -4.59 17.53 2.36
CA PHE A 90 -5.01 18.64 3.20
C PHE A 90 -4.05 19.83 3.15
N LEU A 91 -2.77 19.57 2.91
CA LEU A 91 -1.75 20.62 2.87
C LEU A 91 -1.71 21.30 1.52
N MET A 92 -1.90 20.54 0.44
CA MET A 92 -2.00 21.09 -0.91
C MET A 92 -3.40 21.58 -1.27
N GLN A 93 -4.39 21.31 -0.40
CA GLN A 93 -5.80 21.66 -0.56
C GLN A 93 -6.37 21.22 -1.92
N GLY A 94 -6.08 19.96 -2.30
CA GLY A 94 -6.41 19.43 -3.62
C GLY A 94 -6.66 17.93 -3.60
N PHE A 95 -7.38 17.45 -4.61
CA PHE A 95 -7.51 16.02 -4.86
C PHE A 95 -6.21 15.50 -5.46
N ALA A 96 -5.76 14.34 -5.00
CA ALA A 96 -4.57 13.69 -5.51
C ALA A 96 -4.84 12.24 -5.87
N ILE A 97 -4.22 11.78 -6.95
CA ILE A 97 -4.19 10.37 -7.32
C ILE A 97 -2.78 9.86 -7.14
N SER A 98 -2.67 8.65 -6.62
CA SER A 98 -1.37 8.00 -6.44
C SER A 98 -1.40 6.56 -6.88
N GLY A 99 -0.30 6.12 -7.47
CA GLY A 99 -0.10 4.77 -7.94
C GLY A 99 1.30 4.31 -7.56
N GLY A 100 1.42 3.08 -7.10
CA GLY A 100 2.69 2.62 -6.56
C GLY A 100 2.70 1.17 -6.14
N TYR A 101 3.82 0.80 -5.54
CA TYR A 101 4.06 -0.53 -5.01
C TYR A 101 3.60 -0.59 -3.55
N VAL A 102 3.01 -1.74 -3.22
CA VAL A 102 2.61 -2.08 -1.87
C VAL A 102 3.35 -3.32 -1.47
N ASN A 103 3.92 -3.32 -0.26
CA ASN A 103 4.56 -4.52 0.27
C ASN A 103 3.49 -5.47 0.82
N THR A 104 2.84 -6.23 -0.07
CA THR A 104 2.02 -7.38 0.29
C THR A 104 2.93 -8.48 0.84
N ARG A 105 2.49 -9.16 1.90
CA ARG A 105 3.20 -10.38 2.32
C ARG A 105 2.88 -11.40 1.25
N ASP A 106 3.84 -11.67 0.37
CA ASP A 106 3.85 -12.91 -0.39
C ASP A 106 3.67 -14.02 0.64
N GLY A 107 2.52 -14.70 0.58
CA GLY A 107 2.36 -15.96 1.28
C GLY A 107 3.52 -16.86 0.88
N ASP A 108 4.13 -17.50 1.87
CA ASP A 108 5.20 -18.48 1.76
C ASP A 108 5.17 -19.28 0.45
N ASN A 109 5.88 -18.80 -0.58
CA ASN A 109 6.18 -19.61 -1.75
C ASN A 109 7.39 -20.48 -1.42
N ASN A 110 7.13 -21.47 -0.57
CA ASN A 110 7.57 -22.85 -0.74
C ASN A 110 8.93 -22.99 -1.44
N LYS A 111 10.02 -22.57 -0.80
CA LYS A 111 11.33 -23.09 -1.16
C LYS A 111 11.28 -24.58 -0.85
N TYR A 112 11.01 -25.40 -1.87
CA TYR A 112 11.24 -26.83 -1.81
C TYR A 112 12.68 -27.03 -1.34
N ILE A 113 12.85 -27.44 -0.08
CA ILE A 113 14.12 -27.95 0.41
C ILE A 113 14.13 -29.40 -0.05
N PRO A 114 14.96 -29.80 -1.04
CA PRO A 114 15.07 -31.21 -1.37
C PRO A 114 15.44 -31.99 -0.09
N PRO A 115 14.85 -33.17 0.12
CA PRO A 115 15.26 -34.00 1.26
C PRO A 115 16.78 -34.23 1.20
N PRO A 116 17.46 -34.29 2.36
CA PRO A 116 18.88 -34.59 2.38
C PRO A 116 19.15 -35.90 1.61
N PRO A 117 20.27 -35.99 0.88
CA PRO A 117 20.62 -37.22 0.19
C PRO A 117 20.64 -38.39 1.19
N PRO A 118 20.22 -39.59 0.76
CA PRO A 118 20.28 -40.77 1.63
C PRO A 118 21.72 -40.98 2.12
N PRO A 119 21.91 -41.45 3.38
CA PRO A 119 23.23 -41.75 3.90
C PRO A 119 23.94 -42.75 2.99
N PRO A 120 25.28 -42.64 2.85
CA PRO A 120 26.05 -43.60 2.06
C PRO A 120 25.84 -45.02 2.60
N PRO A 121 25.79 -46.04 1.72
CA PRO A 121 25.67 -47.42 2.16
C PRO A 121 26.82 -47.78 3.09
N PRO A 122 26.58 -48.63 4.11
CA PRO A 122 27.62 -49.08 5.00
C PRO A 122 28.74 -49.75 4.19
N PRO A 123 30.01 -49.57 4.60
CA PRO A 123 31.13 -50.21 3.92
C PRO A 123 30.92 -51.74 3.89
N PRO A 124 31.30 -52.41 2.79
CA PRO A 124 31.20 -53.85 2.71
C PRO A 124 31.99 -54.49 3.87
N PRO A 125 31.50 -55.62 4.42
CA PRO A 125 32.22 -56.33 5.46
C PRO A 125 33.62 -56.72 4.95
N PRO A 126 34.64 -56.71 5.82
CA PRO A 126 35.99 -57.09 5.44
C PRO A 126 36.00 -58.53 4.88
N PRO A 127 36.83 -58.82 3.85
CA PRO A 127 36.98 -60.18 3.32
C PRO A 127 37.42 -61.14 4.43
N SER A 128 36.75 -62.29 4.50
CA SER A 128 37.13 -63.44 5.33
C SER A 128 38.36 -64.17 4.78
#